data_AF-A0A1M6F0I8-F1
#
_entry.id   AF-A0A1M6F0I8-F1
#
_cell.length_a   1.000
_cell.length_b   1.000
_cell.length_c   1.000
_cell.angle_alpha   90.00
_cell.angle_beta   90.00
_cell.angle_gamma   90.00
#
_symmetry.space_group_name_H-M   'P 1'
#
loop_
_entity.id
_entity.type
_entity.pdbx_description
1 polymer ?
#
loop_
_entity_poly.entity_id
_entity_poly.type
_entity_poly.pdbx_seq_one_letter_code
_entity_poly.pdbx_strand_id
1 'polypeptide(L)'
;MTNLVKIKNQDLQVKEFNGQRIITFKDIDNLHERVDGTSRKNFSNNKKHFIDGLDYFEIKKSEVGEEFSSTFGFDKFAPIGFLITESGYLMLVKSLTDDLAWQVQRELVNNYFRAKEAKPSCIEDLIIMQAQALKDLREQLNQANNNALDAKAGVEKTKQEIQSMRDVYTLNPNSWRSDTTKLINAIAQKLGGFDHIRDVREESYKLLDERAGARLGIRLSNMKKNVLAETGSISKSKKVTKLDVIGVDKRLIEVYCLIVKEMAIKYGAA
;
A
#
# COMPACT_ATOMS: atom_id res chain seq x y z
N MET A 1 29.25 -16.27 19.81
CA MET A 1 28.51 -15.03 19.46
C MET A 1 27.62 -14.70 20.63
N THR A 2 27.77 -13.53 21.25
CA THR A 2 26.92 -13.08 22.35
C THR A 2 25.56 -12.66 21.79
N ASN A 3 24.51 -13.44 22.07
CA ASN A 3 23.15 -13.02 21.78
C ASN A 3 22.78 -11.89 22.74
N LEU A 4 22.56 -10.69 22.20
CA LEU A 4 22.12 -9.51 22.95
C LEU A 4 20.64 -9.25 22.63
N VAL A 5 19.86 -8.92 23.65
CA VAL A 5 18.48 -8.46 23.52
C VAL A 5 18.44 -7.03 24.02
N LYS A 6 17.87 -6.15 23.20
CA LYS A 6 17.71 -4.75 23.58
C LYS A 6 16.50 -4.59 24.48
N ILE A 7 16.72 -4.09 25.69
CA ILE A 7 15.69 -3.70 26.65
C ILE A 7 15.85 -2.19 26.87
N LYS A 8 14.87 -1.41 26.43
CA LYS A 8 14.89 0.05 26.36
C LYS A 8 16.09 0.52 25.52
N ASN A 9 17.11 1.05 26.19
CA ASN A 9 18.37 1.53 25.59
C ASN A 9 19.60 0.76 26.11
N GLN A 10 19.39 -0.37 26.77
CA GLN A 10 20.46 -1.21 27.31
C GLN A 10 20.47 -2.57 26.63
N ASP A 11 21.67 -3.05 26.33
CA ASP A 11 21.87 -4.38 25.77
C ASP A 11 21.98 -5.40 26.91
N LEU A 12 21.04 -6.34 26.95
CA LEU A 12 21.02 -7.44 27.89
C LEU A 12 21.57 -8.70 27.23
N GLN A 13 22.61 -9.27 27.81
CA GLN A 13 23.12 -10.56 27.36
C GLN A 13 22.14 -11.69 27.68
N VAL A 14 21.85 -12.53 26.69
CA VAL A 14 21.02 -13.72 26.88
C VAL A 14 21.78 -14.74 27.72
N LYS A 15 21.22 -15.03 28.89
CA LYS A 15 21.70 -16.02 29.85
C LYS A 15 20.62 -17.08 30.05
N GLU A 16 21.01 -18.34 29.99
CA GLU A 16 20.10 -19.47 30.13
C GLU A 16 20.64 -20.45 31.15
N PHE A 17 19.74 -21.01 31.96
CA PHE A 17 20.05 -22.05 32.92
C PHE A 17 18.89 -23.03 32.95
N ASN A 18 19.18 -24.34 32.85
CA ASN A 18 18.18 -25.39 32.75
C ASN A 18 17.09 -25.14 31.67
N GLY A 19 17.50 -24.58 30.53
CA GLY A 19 16.59 -24.28 29.41
C GLY A 19 15.71 -23.04 29.60
N GLN A 20 15.72 -22.42 30.78
CA GLN A 20 14.96 -21.20 31.09
C GLN A 20 15.86 -19.96 30.95
N ARG A 21 15.26 -18.84 30.52
CA ARG A 21 15.96 -17.54 30.53
C ARG A 21 16.04 -17.02 31.96
N ILE A 22 17.24 -16.60 32.34
CA ILE A 22 17.51 -16.06 33.67
C ILE A 22 18.11 -14.67 33.58
N ILE A 23 18.09 -13.94 34.69
CA ILE A 23 18.72 -12.64 34.83
C ILE A 23 19.46 -12.56 36.16
N THR A 24 20.52 -11.76 36.25
CA THR A 24 21.25 -11.56 37.53
C THR A 24 20.81 -10.27 38.23
N PHE A 25 21.09 -10.14 39.53
CA PHE A 25 20.79 -8.90 40.25
C PHE A 25 21.43 -7.67 39.62
N LYS A 26 22.65 -7.82 39.11
CA LYS A 26 23.37 -6.74 38.43
C LYS A 26 22.65 -6.29 37.16
N ASP A 27 22.15 -7.24 36.38
CA ASP A 27 21.36 -6.92 35.18
C ASP A 27 20.06 -6.20 35.58
N ILE A 28 19.37 -6.64 36.64
CA ILE A 28 18.16 -5.98 37.14
C ILE A 28 18.46 -4.55 37.60
N ASP A 29 19.50 -4.35 38.41
CA ASP A 29 19.89 -3.03 38.92
C ASP A 29 20.24 -2.08 37.76
N ASN A 30 20.96 -2.57 36.75
CA ASN A 30 21.28 -1.78 35.54
C ASN A 30 20.02 -1.39 34.76
N LEU A 31 19.13 -2.35 34.47
CA LEU A 31 17.91 -2.12 33.68
C LEU A 31 16.96 -1.12 34.36
N HIS A 32 16.91 -1.13 35.69
CA HIS A 32 16.09 -0.21 36.49
C HIS A 32 16.84 1.05 36.92
N GLU A 33 18.04 1.30 36.39
CA GLU A 33 18.87 2.48 36.68
C GLU A 33 19.09 2.69 38.20
N ARG A 34 19.30 1.59 38.95
CA ARG A 34 19.53 1.61 40.40
C ARG A 34 20.98 1.34 40.76
N VAL A 35 21.33 1.70 41.99
CA VAL A 35 22.65 1.40 42.57
C VAL A 35 22.84 -0.11 42.64
N ASP A 36 24.02 -0.58 42.22
CA ASP A 36 24.40 -1.99 42.25
C ASP A 36 24.21 -2.60 43.64
N GLY A 37 23.56 -3.76 43.71
CA GLY A 37 23.24 -4.47 44.95
C GLY A 37 21.87 -4.15 45.54
N THR A 38 21.11 -3.22 44.96
CA THR A 38 19.75 -2.89 45.42
C THR A 38 18.82 -4.09 45.32
N SER A 39 18.80 -4.76 44.16
CA SER A 39 17.98 -5.95 43.92
C SER A 39 18.38 -7.11 44.83
N ARG A 40 19.69 -7.29 45.08
CA ARG A 40 20.20 -8.33 45.99
C ARG A 40 19.76 -8.10 47.44
N LYS A 41 19.79 -6.85 47.90
CA LYS A 41 19.30 -6.49 49.24
C LYS A 41 17.80 -6.74 49.37
N ASN A 42 17.02 -6.36 48.34
CA ASN A 42 15.58 -6.60 48.33
C ASN A 42 15.25 -8.10 48.36
N PHE A 43 15.94 -8.89 47.54
CA PHE A 43 15.83 -10.35 47.56
C PHE A 43 16.11 -10.92 48.95
N SER A 44 17.22 -10.50 49.58
CA SER A 44 17.63 -11.01 50.89
C SER A 44 16.61 -10.69 51.99
N ASN A 45 16.06 -9.47 52.00
CA ASN A 45 15.05 -9.03 52.96
C ASN A 45 13.73 -9.82 52.82
N ASN A 46 13.40 -10.22 51.59
CA ASN A 46 12.14 -10.88 51.26
C ASN A 46 12.31 -12.37 50.93
N LYS A 47 13.49 -12.97 51.18
CA LYS A 47 13.86 -14.32 50.72
C LYS A 47 12.82 -15.39 51.10
N LYS A 48 12.14 -15.24 52.24
CA LYS A 48 11.05 -16.13 52.70
C LYS A 48 9.86 -16.26 51.73
N HIS A 49 9.70 -15.31 50.80
CA HIS A 49 8.63 -15.31 49.80
C HIS A 49 9.07 -15.90 48.45
N PHE A 50 10.36 -16.23 48.30
CA PHE A 50 10.92 -16.79 47.08
C PHE A 50 11.06 -18.30 47.21
N ILE A 51 10.80 -19.00 46.11
CA ILE A 51 10.89 -20.46 46.03
C ILE A 51 12.12 -20.84 45.20
N ASP A 52 13.03 -21.62 45.80
CA ASP A 52 14.19 -22.17 45.08
C ASP A 52 13.74 -23.13 43.98
N GLY A 53 14.37 -23.02 42.81
CA GLY A 53 14.01 -23.77 41.60
C GLY A 53 12.81 -23.21 40.82
N LEU A 54 12.04 -22.28 41.38
CA LEU A 54 10.92 -21.62 40.71
C LEU A 54 11.21 -20.13 40.47
N ASP A 55 11.52 -19.37 41.51
CA ASP A 55 11.81 -17.94 41.42
C ASP A 55 13.28 -17.63 41.20
N TYR A 56 14.15 -18.50 41.70
CA TYR A 56 15.58 -18.34 41.56
C TYR A 56 16.29 -19.70 41.56
N PHE A 57 17.53 -19.71 41.09
CA PHE A 57 18.45 -20.83 41.26
C PHE A 57 19.66 -20.36 42.06
N GLU A 58 19.97 -21.05 43.14
CA GLU A 58 21.26 -20.93 43.83
C GLU A 58 22.27 -21.84 43.14
N ILE A 59 23.31 -21.25 42.53
CA ILE A 59 24.35 -21.99 41.83
C ILE A 59 25.67 -21.89 42.58
N LYS A 60 26.41 -23.00 42.69
CA LYS A 60 27.77 -22.98 43.24
C LYS A 60 28.79 -22.87 42.13
N LYS A 61 29.91 -22.22 42.40
CA LYS A 61 31.03 -22.17 41.45
C LYS A 61 31.53 -23.57 41.06
N SER A 62 31.47 -24.53 41.99
CA SER A 62 31.83 -25.93 41.73
C SER A 62 30.89 -26.63 40.73
N GLU A 63 29.66 -26.16 40.56
CA GLU A 63 28.64 -26.79 39.70
C GLU A 63 28.71 -26.29 38.25
N VAL A 64 29.01 -25.00 38.06
CA VAL A 64 29.00 -24.36 36.71
C VAL A 64 30.40 -23.98 36.18
N GLY A 65 31.45 -24.16 36.99
CA GLY A 65 32.84 -23.95 36.55
C GLY A 65 33.13 -22.53 36.06
N GLU A 66 33.68 -22.40 34.84
CA GLU A 66 34.06 -21.11 34.24
C GLU A 66 32.86 -20.22 33.92
N GLU A 67 31.68 -20.82 33.63
CA GLU A 67 30.45 -20.09 33.31
C GLU A 67 30.00 -19.18 34.45
N PHE A 68 30.40 -19.50 35.69
CA PHE A 68 30.12 -18.71 36.88
C PHE A 68 30.50 -17.23 36.68
N SER A 69 31.70 -17.00 36.13
CA SER A 69 32.21 -15.65 35.88
C SER A 69 32.03 -15.21 34.44
N SER A 70 32.25 -16.09 33.44
CA SER A 70 32.24 -15.70 32.03
C SER A 70 30.82 -15.46 31.49
N THR A 71 29.84 -16.27 31.90
CA THR A 71 28.46 -16.20 31.41
C THR A 71 27.56 -15.40 32.34
N PHE A 72 27.61 -15.70 33.64
CA PHE A 72 26.72 -15.06 34.62
C PHE A 72 27.29 -13.75 35.18
N GLY A 73 28.60 -13.53 35.06
CA GLY A 73 29.24 -12.29 35.52
C GLY A 73 29.43 -12.19 37.03
N PHE A 74 29.43 -13.33 37.75
CA PHE A 74 29.73 -13.34 39.18
C PHE A 74 31.23 -13.19 39.45
N ASP A 75 31.56 -12.66 40.64
CA ASP A 75 32.94 -12.55 41.10
C ASP A 75 33.62 -13.93 41.11
N LYS A 76 34.82 -14.02 40.54
CA LYS A 76 35.63 -15.24 40.49
C LYS A 76 35.92 -15.85 41.87
N PHE A 77 35.82 -15.06 42.94
CA PHE A 77 36.01 -15.51 44.32
C PHE A 77 34.71 -15.82 45.04
N ALA A 78 33.54 -15.50 44.48
CA ALA A 78 32.27 -15.79 45.12
C ALA A 78 31.99 -17.32 45.08
N PRO A 79 31.62 -17.95 46.21
CA PRO A 79 31.34 -19.38 46.24
C PRO A 79 29.97 -19.72 45.62
N ILE A 80 29.03 -18.77 45.65
CA ILE A 80 27.62 -18.94 45.29
C ILE A 80 27.13 -17.73 44.48
N GLY A 81 26.29 -18.01 43.48
CA GLY A 81 25.57 -17.04 42.67
C GLY A 81 24.07 -17.29 42.70
N PHE A 82 23.28 -16.26 42.42
CA PHE A 82 21.82 -16.36 42.33
C PHE A 82 21.36 -15.93 40.94
N LEU A 83 20.66 -16.83 40.26
CA LEU A 83 20.03 -16.58 38.97
C LEU A 83 18.53 -16.40 39.18
N ILE A 84 17.95 -15.36 38.61
CA ILE A 84 16.54 -15.00 38.81
C ILE A 84 15.74 -15.39 37.57
N THR A 85 14.62 -16.07 37.76
CA THR A 85 13.69 -16.47 36.68
C THR A 85 12.70 -15.34 36.37
N GLU A 86 11.78 -15.55 35.40
CA GLU A 86 10.68 -14.61 35.15
C GLU A 86 9.85 -14.36 36.42
N SER A 87 9.46 -15.42 37.13
CA SER A 87 8.62 -15.29 38.33
C SER A 87 9.37 -14.59 39.46
N GLY A 88 10.64 -14.91 39.67
CA GLY A 88 11.44 -14.24 40.70
C GLY A 88 11.70 -12.77 40.38
N TYR A 89 11.88 -12.44 39.10
CA TYR A 89 11.97 -11.05 38.69
C TYR A 89 10.67 -10.31 39.03
N LEU A 90 9.52 -10.88 38.67
CA LEU A 90 8.21 -10.31 39.00
C LEU A 90 8.03 -10.14 40.52
N MET A 91 8.50 -11.09 41.34
CA MET A 91 8.47 -10.97 42.80
C MET A 91 9.38 -9.85 43.31
N LEU A 92 10.56 -9.65 42.74
CA LEU A 92 11.49 -8.58 43.12
C LEU A 92 10.96 -7.21 42.76
N VAL A 93 10.33 -7.08 41.59
CA VAL A 93 9.88 -5.78 41.09
C VAL A 93 8.54 -5.33 41.67
N LYS A 94 7.86 -6.13 42.51
CA LYS A 94 6.60 -5.76 43.18
C LYS A 94 6.68 -4.49 44.01
N SER A 95 7.85 -4.18 44.56
CA SER A 95 8.06 -2.97 45.36
C SER A 95 8.40 -1.73 44.52
N LEU A 96 8.58 -1.89 43.20
CA LEU A 96 8.93 -0.82 42.29
C LEU A 96 7.64 -0.24 41.71
N THR A 97 7.43 1.06 41.91
CA THR A 97 6.18 1.74 41.57
C THR A 97 6.38 2.89 40.58
N ASP A 98 7.59 3.06 40.07
CA ASP A 98 7.95 4.10 39.11
C ASP A 98 7.63 3.70 37.64
N ASP A 99 7.43 4.70 36.78
CA ASP A 99 7.09 4.50 35.36
C ASP A 99 8.17 3.72 34.59
N LEU A 100 9.44 3.88 35.00
CA LEU A 100 10.55 3.16 34.41
C LEU A 100 10.42 1.66 34.67
N ALA A 101 10.10 1.25 35.90
CA ALA A 101 9.90 -0.14 36.25
C ALA A 101 8.79 -0.79 35.43
N TRP A 102 7.68 -0.09 35.18
CA TRP A 102 6.59 -0.55 34.32
C TRP A 102 7.04 -0.77 32.87
N GLN A 103 7.84 0.13 32.33
CA GLN A 103 8.37 -0.01 30.97
C GLN A 103 9.33 -1.20 30.87
N VAL A 104 10.32 -1.27 31.77
CA VAL A 104 11.33 -2.33 31.80
C VAL A 104 10.66 -3.69 31.98
N GLN A 105 9.67 -3.80 32.86
CA GLN A 105 8.92 -5.04 33.06
C GLN A 105 8.24 -5.52 31.77
N ARG A 106 7.52 -4.64 31.05
CA ARG A 106 6.85 -5.03 29.80
C ARG A 106 7.85 -5.50 28.75
N GLU A 107 8.93 -4.77 28.56
CA GLU A 107 9.93 -5.11 27.56
C GLU A 107 10.70 -6.39 27.92
N LEU A 108 11.06 -6.57 29.19
CA LEU A 108 11.78 -7.76 29.64
C LEU A 108 10.91 -9.02 29.55
N VAL A 109 9.64 -8.96 29.92
CA VAL A 109 8.73 -10.10 29.79
C VAL A 109 8.54 -10.47 28.31
N ASN A 110 8.21 -9.50 27.46
CA ASN A 110 7.86 -9.77 26.07
C ASN A 110 9.08 -10.15 25.21
N ASN A 111 10.20 -9.45 25.37
CA ASN A 111 11.34 -9.56 24.46
C ASN A 111 12.44 -10.48 25.01
N TYR A 112 12.51 -10.68 26.33
CA TYR A 112 13.48 -11.56 26.95
C TYR A 112 12.85 -12.89 27.37
N PHE A 113 12.00 -12.91 28.38
CA PHE A 113 11.52 -14.18 28.96
C PHE A 113 10.66 -14.99 27.98
N ARG A 114 9.71 -14.36 27.30
CA ARG A 114 8.75 -15.03 26.39
C ARG A 114 9.22 -15.20 24.96
N ALA A 115 10.36 -14.64 24.58
CA ALA A 115 10.91 -14.74 23.23
C ALA A 115 11.30 -16.19 22.81
N LYS A 116 11.10 -17.18 23.68
CA LYS A 116 11.42 -18.59 23.47
C LYS A 116 10.19 -19.50 23.35
N GLU A 117 8.97 -19.01 23.46
CA GLU A 117 7.74 -19.82 23.37
C GLU A 117 7.45 -20.40 21.96
N ALA A 118 8.34 -20.22 20.99
CA ALA A 118 8.26 -20.82 19.66
C ALA A 118 9.30 -21.93 19.41
N LYS A 119 9.62 -22.75 20.41
CA LYS A 119 10.30 -24.03 20.18
C LYS A 119 9.30 -25.16 20.35
N PRO A 120 8.97 -25.92 19.27
CA PRO A 120 8.04 -27.02 19.36
C PRO A 120 8.57 -28.05 20.36
N SER A 121 7.73 -28.43 21.32
CA SER A 121 8.09 -29.34 22.41
C SER A 121 7.86 -30.80 22.03
N CYS A 122 6.98 -31.04 21.06
CA CYS A 122 6.65 -32.36 20.53
C CYS A 122 6.46 -32.33 19.00
N ILE A 123 6.27 -33.53 18.44
CA ILE A 123 6.04 -33.71 16.99
C ILE A 123 4.69 -33.11 16.58
N GLU A 124 3.66 -33.12 17.44
CA GLU A 124 2.39 -32.45 17.14
C GLU A 124 2.55 -30.95 16.91
N ASP A 125 3.38 -30.26 17.71
CA ASP A 125 3.63 -28.82 17.55
C ASP A 125 4.26 -28.49 16.19
N LEU A 126 5.19 -29.33 15.72
CA LEU A 126 5.80 -29.20 14.39
C LEU A 126 4.77 -29.36 13.27
N ILE A 127 3.84 -30.32 13.41
CA ILE A 127 2.78 -30.56 12.44
C ILE A 127 1.81 -29.37 12.40
N ILE A 128 1.42 -28.85 13.56
CA ILE A 128 0.54 -27.68 13.66
C ILE A 128 1.19 -26.45 13.02
N MET A 129 2.47 -26.21 13.29
CA MET A 129 3.23 -25.11 12.67
C MET A 129 3.30 -25.25 11.14
N GLN A 130 3.57 -26.44 10.61
CA GLN A 130 3.57 -26.68 9.17
C GLN A 130 2.18 -26.48 8.55
N ALA A 131 1.13 -27.00 9.19
CA ALA A 131 -0.24 -26.85 8.71
C ALA A 131 -0.66 -25.38 8.67
N GLN A 132 -0.28 -24.59 9.68
CA GLN A 132 -0.53 -23.16 9.71
C GLN A 132 0.22 -22.43 8.59
N ALA A 133 1.50 -22.74 8.38
CA ALA A 133 2.29 -22.15 7.29
C ALA A 133 1.69 -22.48 5.91
N LEU A 134 1.18 -23.70 5.70
CA LEU A 134 0.50 -24.08 4.46
C LEU A 134 -0.83 -23.34 4.26
N LYS A 135 -1.57 -23.10 5.35
CA LYS A 135 -2.81 -22.32 5.33
C LYS A 135 -2.54 -20.87 4.93
N ASP A 136 -1.52 -20.26 5.53
CA ASP A 136 -1.11 -18.88 5.24
C ASP A 136 -0.61 -18.76 3.79
N LEU A 137 0.17 -19.73 3.30
CA LEU A 137 0.62 -19.79 1.91
C LEU A 137 -0.57 -19.89 0.94
N ARG A 138 -1.56 -20.74 1.25
CA ARG A 138 -2.79 -20.87 0.44
C ARG A 138 -3.58 -19.57 0.42
N GLU A 139 -3.66 -18.87 1.54
CA GLU A 139 -4.36 -17.58 1.62
C GLU A 139 -3.65 -16.51 0.79
N GLN A 140 -2.32 -16.43 0.87
CA GLN A 140 -1.51 -15.56 0.00
C GLN A 140 -1.70 -15.88 -1.49
N LEU A 141 -1.72 -17.16 -1.86
CA LEU A 141 -1.98 -17.58 -3.24
C LEU A 141 -3.38 -17.16 -3.71
N ASN A 142 -4.39 -17.29 -2.86
CA ASN A 142 -5.75 -16.87 -3.18
C ASN A 142 -5.83 -15.34 -3.38
N GLN A 143 -5.19 -14.57 -2.51
CA GLN A 143 -5.10 -13.12 -2.65
C GLN A 143 -4.35 -12.73 -3.93
N ALA A 144 -3.22 -13.37 -4.22
CA ALA A 144 -2.46 -13.13 -5.45
C ALA A 144 -3.27 -13.47 -6.71
N ASN A 145 -4.04 -14.57 -6.69
CA ASN A 145 -4.92 -14.94 -7.79
C ASN A 145 -6.07 -13.94 -8.00
N ASN A 146 -6.70 -13.48 -6.92
CA ASN A 146 -7.75 -12.46 -7.01
C ASN A 146 -7.19 -11.15 -7.57
N ASN A 147 -6.05 -10.69 -7.06
CA ASN A 147 -5.38 -9.49 -7.58
C ASN A 147 -4.99 -9.64 -9.06
N ALA A 148 -4.54 -10.84 -9.47
CA ALA A 148 -4.21 -11.13 -10.86
C ALA A 148 -5.46 -11.17 -11.77
N LEU A 149 -6.60 -11.65 -11.27
CA LEU A 149 -7.88 -11.61 -11.98
C LEU A 149 -8.37 -10.17 -12.16
N ASP A 150 -8.31 -9.35 -11.12
CA ASP A 150 -8.67 -7.93 -11.18
C ASP A 150 -7.75 -7.16 -12.14
N ALA A 151 -6.45 -7.43 -12.09
CA ALA A 151 -5.48 -6.85 -13.03
C ALA A 151 -5.79 -7.26 -14.48
N LYS A 152 -6.14 -8.53 -14.73
CA LYS A 152 -6.56 -8.99 -16.07
C LYS A 152 -7.84 -8.32 -16.54
N ALA A 153 -8.83 -8.16 -15.67
CA ALA A 153 -10.09 -7.47 -16.00
C ALA A 153 -9.84 -5.98 -16.34
N GLY A 154 -8.99 -5.30 -15.57
CA GLY A 154 -8.58 -3.92 -15.86
C GLY A 154 -7.84 -3.78 -17.20
N VAL A 155 -6.94 -4.72 -17.51
CA VAL A 155 -6.23 -4.76 -18.79
C VAL A 155 -7.20 -4.99 -19.96
N GLU A 156 -8.18 -5.88 -19.81
CA GLU A 156 -9.14 -6.15 -20.89
C GLU A 156 -10.06 -4.95 -21.16
N LYS A 157 -10.54 -4.26 -20.11
CA LYS A 157 -11.27 -3.01 -20.25
C LYS A 157 -10.44 -1.94 -20.96
N THR A 158 -9.17 -1.81 -20.61
CA THR A 158 -8.24 -0.87 -21.24
C THR A 158 -8.03 -1.20 -22.72
N LYS A 159 -7.91 -2.49 -23.08
CA LYS A 159 -7.81 -2.91 -24.49
C LYS A 159 -9.07 -2.57 -25.28
N GLN A 160 -10.25 -2.74 -24.70
CA GLN A 160 -11.51 -2.37 -25.33
C GLN A 160 -11.56 -0.86 -25.60
N GLU A 161 -11.22 -0.03 -24.62
CA GLU A 161 -11.13 1.43 -24.79
C GLU A 161 -10.12 1.82 -25.87
N ILE A 162 -8.94 1.19 -25.92
CA ILE A 162 -7.93 1.42 -26.95
C ILE A 162 -8.42 1.00 -28.35
N GLN A 163 -9.15 -0.11 -28.46
CA GLN A 163 -9.70 -0.58 -29.73
C GLN A 163 -10.79 0.39 -30.24
N SER A 164 -11.66 0.85 -29.36
CA SER A 164 -12.66 1.88 -29.64
C SER A 164 -12.00 3.20 -30.11
N MET A 165 -10.94 3.64 -29.44
CA MET A 165 -10.10 4.76 -29.90
C MET A 165 -9.44 4.52 -31.27
N ARG A 166 -8.98 3.30 -31.55
CA ARG A 166 -8.40 2.93 -32.85
C ARG A 166 -9.43 3.03 -33.98
N ASP A 167 -10.67 2.60 -33.74
CA ASP A 167 -11.75 2.63 -34.73
C ASP A 167 -12.18 4.07 -35.08
N VAL A 168 -12.04 5.02 -34.16
CA VAL A 168 -12.20 6.46 -34.44
C VAL A 168 -11.08 7.00 -35.34
N TYR A 169 -9.89 6.42 -35.29
CA TYR A 169 -8.74 6.90 -36.07
C TYR A 169 -8.81 6.47 -37.55
N THR A 170 -9.46 5.33 -37.86
CA THR A 170 -9.51 4.70 -39.20
C THR A 170 -10.57 5.26 -40.17
N LEU A 171 -11.20 6.40 -39.85
CA LEU A 171 -12.24 6.99 -40.72
C LEU A 171 -11.76 7.24 -42.15
N ASN A 172 -12.62 6.88 -43.11
CA ASN A 172 -12.34 6.95 -44.54
C ASN A 172 -12.46 8.40 -45.06
N PRO A 173 -11.45 8.96 -45.73
CA PRO A 173 -11.49 10.33 -46.28
C PRO A 173 -12.70 10.64 -47.17
N ASN A 174 -13.26 9.65 -47.87
CA ASN A 174 -14.40 9.84 -48.78
C ASN A 174 -15.77 9.87 -48.08
N SER A 175 -15.86 9.43 -46.81
CA SER A 175 -17.12 9.35 -46.04
C SER A 175 -17.18 10.32 -44.87
N TRP A 176 -16.32 11.34 -44.86
CA TRP A 176 -16.09 12.23 -43.73
C TRP A 176 -17.35 12.87 -43.13
N ARG A 177 -18.38 13.18 -43.93
CA ARG A 177 -19.65 13.73 -43.43
C ARG A 177 -20.43 12.73 -42.56
N SER A 178 -20.52 11.49 -43.03
CA SER A 178 -21.20 10.40 -42.30
C SER A 178 -20.43 10.08 -41.02
N ASP A 179 -19.12 9.97 -41.14
CA ASP A 179 -18.25 9.59 -40.05
C ASP A 179 -18.18 10.64 -38.94
N THR A 180 -18.03 11.92 -39.30
CA THR A 180 -18.09 13.02 -38.32
C THR A 180 -19.47 13.14 -37.67
N THR A 181 -20.56 12.87 -38.40
CA THR A 181 -21.91 12.87 -37.83
C THR A 181 -22.10 11.75 -36.82
N LYS A 182 -21.59 10.54 -37.09
CA LYS A 182 -21.63 9.42 -36.15
C LYS A 182 -20.90 9.75 -34.85
N LEU A 183 -19.68 10.31 -34.95
CA LEU A 183 -18.91 10.73 -33.78
C LEU A 183 -19.62 11.82 -32.97
N ILE A 184 -20.16 12.85 -33.64
CA ILE A 184 -20.91 13.91 -32.97
C ILE A 184 -22.14 13.36 -32.23
N ASN A 185 -22.86 12.42 -32.84
CA ASN A 185 -24.01 11.77 -32.20
C ASN A 185 -23.58 10.92 -31.00
N ALA A 186 -22.46 10.19 -31.10
CA ALA A 186 -21.90 9.42 -29.99
C ALA A 186 -21.48 10.32 -28.82
N ILE A 187 -20.85 11.47 -29.11
CA ILE A 187 -20.51 12.49 -28.11
C ILE A 187 -21.77 13.02 -27.42
N ALA A 188 -22.80 13.38 -28.19
CA ALA A 188 -24.05 13.88 -27.63
C ALA A 188 -24.75 12.84 -26.73
N GLN A 189 -24.76 11.56 -27.14
CA GLN A 189 -25.28 10.48 -26.31
C GLN A 189 -24.54 10.35 -24.98
N LYS A 190 -23.21 10.48 -24.98
CA LYS A 190 -22.40 10.46 -23.75
C LYS A 190 -22.68 11.64 -22.82
N LEU A 191 -23.02 12.81 -23.37
CA LEU A 191 -23.29 14.03 -22.61
C LEU A 191 -24.70 14.08 -21.97
N GLY A 192 -25.60 13.15 -22.32
CA GLY A 192 -26.93 13.08 -21.72
C GLY A 192 -28.09 12.98 -22.70
N GLY A 193 -27.82 12.88 -24.01
CA GLY A 193 -28.86 12.65 -25.02
C GLY A 193 -28.68 13.46 -26.30
N PHE A 194 -29.59 13.26 -27.25
CA PHE A 194 -29.50 13.88 -28.58
C PHE A 194 -29.69 15.40 -28.58
N ASP A 195 -30.20 15.99 -27.49
CA ASP A 195 -30.35 17.44 -27.34
C ASP A 195 -29.01 18.17 -27.41
N HIS A 196 -27.93 17.52 -26.97
CA HIS A 196 -26.57 18.08 -26.99
C HIS A 196 -25.90 18.04 -28.38
N ILE A 197 -26.52 17.43 -29.41
CA ILE A 197 -25.93 17.40 -30.77
C ILE A 197 -25.65 18.82 -31.26
N ARG A 198 -26.56 19.76 -31.01
CA ARG A 198 -26.40 21.14 -31.47
C ARG A 198 -25.18 21.79 -30.81
N ASP A 199 -25.04 21.63 -29.50
CA ASP A 199 -23.96 22.23 -28.72
C ASP A 199 -22.60 21.67 -29.16
N VAL A 200 -22.50 20.36 -29.36
CA VAL A 200 -21.28 19.69 -29.86
C VAL A 200 -20.92 20.17 -31.27
N ARG A 201 -21.91 20.39 -32.15
CA ARG A 201 -21.68 20.95 -33.49
C ARG A 201 -21.23 22.41 -33.44
N GLU A 202 -21.80 23.20 -32.53
CA GLU A 202 -21.39 24.59 -32.36
C GLU A 202 -19.95 24.67 -31.84
N GLU A 203 -19.58 23.83 -30.87
CA GLU A 203 -18.21 23.69 -30.39
C GLU A 203 -17.26 23.28 -31.53
N SER A 204 -17.61 22.27 -32.34
CA SER A 204 -16.76 21.80 -33.43
C SER A 204 -16.52 22.86 -34.52
N TYR A 205 -17.54 23.65 -34.86
CA TYR A 205 -17.38 24.76 -35.81
C TYR A 205 -16.55 25.91 -35.23
N LYS A 206 -16.71 26.22 -33.94
CA LYS A 206 -15.91 27.23 -33.26
C LYS A 206 -14.43 26.86 -33.26
N LEU A 207 -14.11 25.62 -32.91
CA LEU A 207 -12.74 25.10 -32.94
C LEU A 207 -12.15 25.12 -34.36
N LEU A 208 -12.96 24.86 -35.39
CA LEU A 208 -12.52 24.96 -36.79
C LEU A 208 -12.19 26.40 -37.19
N ASP A 209 -13.01 27.36 -36.77
CA ASP A 209 -12.75 28.78 -37.02
C ASP A 209 -11.49 29.27 -36.28
N GLU A 210 -11.27 28.82 -35.04
CA GLU A 210 -10.08 29.14 -34.25
C GLU A 210 -8.79 28.51 -34.82
N ARG A 211 -8.84 27.22 -35.18
CA ARG A 211 -7.65 26.47 -35.64
C ARG A 211 -7.29 26.73 -37.10
N ALA A 212 -8.29 26.79 -37.99
CA ALA A 212 -8.06 26.90 -39.44
C ALA A 212 -8.29 28.32 -39.99
N GLY A 213 -8.80 29.25 -39.19
CA GLY A 213 -9.21 30.58 -39.64
C GLY A 213 -10.32 30.52 -40.69
N ALA A 214 -11.20 29.52 -40.63
CA ALA A 214 -12.11 29.17 -41.71
C ALA A 214 -13.15 30.27 -42.01
N ARG A 215 -13.57 31.04 -40.99
CA ARG A 215 -14.61 32.07 -41.06
C ARG A 215 -15.92 31.52 -41.65
N LEU A 216 -16.38 30.40 -41.09
CA LEU A 216 -17.52 29.63 -41.61
C LEU A 216 -18.80 30.46 -41.73
N GLY A 217 -19.05 31.37 -40.79
CA GLY A 217 -20.24 32.25 -40.82
C GLY A 217 -20.28 33.14 -42.06
N ILE A 218 -19.15 33.76 -42.41
CA ILE A 218 -19.02 34.63 -43.59
C ILE A 218 -19.13 33.79 -44.87
N ARG A 219 -18.39 32.69 -44.94
CA ARG A 219 -18.41 31.78 -46.10
C ARG A 219 -19.81 31.22 -46.36
N LEU A 220 -20.56 30.86 -45.31
CA LEU A 220 -21.93 30.39 -45.43
C LEU A 220 -22.87 31.46 -45.99
N SER A 221 -22.77 32.70 -45.49
CA SER A 221 -23.58 33.82 -45.99
C SER A 221 -23.33 34.08 -47.47
N ASN A 222 -22.05 34.09 -47.88
CA ASN A 222 -21.67 34.28 -49.28
C ASN A 222 -22.15 33.12 -50.15
N MET A 223 -21.98 31.87 -49.70
CA MET A 223 -22.44 30.69 -50.45
C MET A 223 -23.97 30.72 -50.65
N LYS A 224 -24.74 31.12 -49.63
CA LYS A 224 -26.20 31.28 -49.72
C LYS A 224 -26.61 32.34 -50.74
N LYS A 225 -25.89 33.48 -50.77
CA LYS A 225 -26.11 34.54 -51.76
C LYS A 225 -25.80 34.08 -53.18
N ASN A 226 -24.67 33.38 -53.37
CA ASN A 226 -24.27 32.87 -54.68
C ASN A 226 -25.27 31.84 -55.22
N VAL A 227 -25.69 30.87 -54.40
CA VAL A 227 -26.70 29.88 -54.80
C VAL A 227 -28.04 30.54 -55.16
N LEU A 228 -28.44 31.59 -54.45
CA LEU A 228 -29.66 32.34 -54.77
C LEU A 228 -29.54 33.09 -56.09
N ALA A 229 -28.39 33.72 -56.35
CA ALA A 229 -28.12 34.43 -57.60
C ALA A 229 -28.04 33.48 -58.81
N GLU A 230 -27.44 32.30 -58.66
CA GLU A 230 -27.28 31.31 -59.72
C GLU A 230 -28.57 30.54 -60.03
N THR A 231 -29.34 30.18 -59.00
CA THR A 231 -30.51 29.29 -59.17
C THR A 231 -31.86 29.98 -59.08
N GLY A 232 -31.91 31.24 -58.62
CA GLY A 232 -33.14 31.96 -58.32
C GLY A 232 -34.00 31.37 -57.19
N SER A 233 -33.57 30.27 -56.55
CA SER A 233 -34.39 29.51 -55.59
C SER A 233 -34.01 29.80 -54.14
N ILE A 234 -34.94 30.45 -53.42
CA ILE A 234 -34.81 30.72 -51.97
C ILE A 234 -34.72 29.40 -51.18
N SER A 235 -35.46 28.36 -51.61
CA SER A 235 -35.46 27.06 -50.94
C SER A 235 -34.08 26.38 -51.02
N LYS A 236 -33.43 26.39 -52.19
CA LYS A 236 -32.07 25.85 -52.35
C LYS A 236 -31.06 26.63 -51.51
N SER A 237 -31.14 27.96 -51.50
CA SER A 237 -30.27 28.82 -50.67
C SER A 237 -30.42 28.53 -49.17
N LYS A 238 -31.65 28.34 -48.66
CA LYS A 238 -31.88 28.04 -47.24
C LYS A 238 -31.30 26.68 -46.79
N LYS A 239 -31.24 25.70 -47.69
CA LYS A 239 -30.72 24.34 -47.41
C LYS A 239 -29.20 24.28 -47.26
N VAL A 240 -28.45 25.30 -47.70
CA VAL A 240 -26.99 25.33 -47.58
C VAL A 240 -26.57 25.37 -46.11
N THR A 241 -25.68 24.46 -45.74
CA THR A 241 -25.18 24.26 -44.37
C THR A 241 -23.69 24.59 -44.23
N LYS A 242 -23.20 24.68 -42.98
CA LYS A 242 -21.76 24.83 -42.70
C LYS A 242 -20.93 23.64 -43.22
N LEU A 243 -21.52 22.43 -43.27
CA LEU A 243 -20.85 21.25 -43.83
C LEU A 243 -20.68 21.33 -45.36
N ASP A 244 -21.58 22.05 -46.05
CA ASP A 244 -21.44 22.29 -47.49
C ASP A 244 -20.26 23.21 -47.76
N VAL A 245 -20.12 24.27 -46.95
CA VAL A 245 -18.97 25.18 -46.99
C VAL A 245 -17.65 24.45 -46.75
N ILE A 246 -17.59 23.59 -45.73
CA ILE A 246 -16.39 22.79 -45.41
C ILE A 246 -16.06 21.85 -46.57
N GLY A 247 -17.06 21.22 -47.17
CA GLY A 247 -16.85 20.24 -48.23
C GLY A 247 -16.31 20.78 -49.56
N VAL A 248 -16.26 22.09 -49.75
CA VAL A 248 -15.64 22.72 -50.92
C VAL A 248 -14.12 22.77 -50.80
N ASP A 249 -13.58 22.77 -49.58
CA ASP A 249 -12.15 22.99 -49.29
C ASP A 249 -11.53 21.75 -48.63
N LYS A 250 -10.67 21.03 -49.36
CA LYS A 250 -10.02 19.80 -48.88
C LYS A 250 -9.25 20.01 -47.57
N ARG A 251 -8.62 21.19 -47.39
CA ARG A 251 -7.91 21.53 -46.16
C ARG A 251 -8.88 21.65 -44.98
N LEU A 252 -10.04 22.27 -45.19
CA LEU A 252 -11.05 22.38 -44.14
C LEU A 252 -11.67 21.04 -43.78
N ILE A 253 -11.84 20.12 -44.75
CA ILE A 253 -12.29 18.75 -44.48
C ILE A 253 -11.31 18.04 -43.54
N GLU A 254 -10.01 18.06 -43.86
CA GLU A 254 -8.97 17.40 -43.06
C GLU A 254 -8.91 17.96 -41.63
N VAL A 255 -8.89 19.28 -41.49
CA VAL A 255 -8.84 19.93 -40.16
C VAL A 255 -10.14 19.67 -39.36
N TYR A 256 -11.30 19.70 -40.01
CA TYR A 256 -12.57 19.40 -39.34
C TYR A 256 -12.64 17.95 -38.85
N CYS A 257 -12.18 17.00 -39.66
CA CYS A 257 -12.07 15.59 -39.25
C CYS A 257 -11.16 15.42 -38.03
N LEU A 258 -10.01 16.08 -38.00
CA LEU A 258 -9.09 16.04 -36.86
C LEU A 258 -9.75 16.59 -35.58
N ILE A 259 -10.43 17.73 -35.67
CA ILE A 259 -11.13 18.33 -34.54
C ILE A 259 -12.21 17.39 -33.99
N VAL A 260 -13.05 16.81 -34.85
CA VAL A 260 -14.12 15.91 -34.41
C VAL A 260 -13.54 14.63 -33.79
N LYS A 261 -12.41 14.11 -34.29
CA LYS A 261 -11.69 12.97 -33.69
C LYS A 261 -11.16 13.32 -32.30
N GLU A 262 -10.52 14.48 -32.13
CA GLU A 262 -10.04 14.96 -30.83
C GLU A 262 -11.18 15.15 -29.83
N MET A 263 -12.31 15.71 -30.28
CA MET A 263 -13.51 15.87 -29.45
C MET A 263 -14.07 14.50 -29.02
N ALA A 264 -14.11 13.51 -29.92
CA ALA A 264 -14.59 12.17 -29.58
C ALA A 264 -13.73 11.52 -28.49
N ILE A 265 -12.40 11.68 -28.57
CA ILE A 265 -11.47 11.22 -27.54
C ILE A 265 -11.70 11.97 -26.22
N LYS A 266 -11.79 13.30 -26.27
CA LYS A 266 -11.99 14.17 -25.08
C LYS A 266 -13.26 13.79 -24.30
N TYR A 267 -14.35 13.49 -25.00
CA TYR A 267 -15.64 13.16 -24.39
C TYR A 267 -15.86 11.65 -24.16
N GLY A 268 -14.85 10.80 -24.40
CA GLY A 268 -14.95 9.35 -24.20
C GLY A 268 -16.05 8.70 -25.06
N ALA A 269 -16.30 9.27 -26.24
CA ALA A 269 -17.24 8.80 -27.24
C ALA A 269 -16.58 7.97 -28.35
N ALA A 270 -15.31 7.64 -28.13
CA ALA A 270 -14.51 6.77 -28.98
C ALA A 270 -14.73 5.31 -28.62
#